data_AF-C0W1G9-F1
#
_entry.id   AF-C0W1G9-F1
#
_cell.length_a   1.000
_cell.length_b   1.000
_cell.length_c   1.000
_cell.angle_alpha   90.00
_cell.angle_beta   90.00
_cell.angle_gamma   90.00
#
_symmetry.space_group_name_H-M   'P 1'
#
loop_
_entity.id
_entity.type
_entity.pdbx_description
1 polymer ?
#
loop_
_entity_poly.entity_id
_entity_poly.type
_entity_poly.pdbx_seq_one_letter_code
_entity_poly.pdbx_strand_id
1 'polypeptide(L)'
;MENSAAVEYYCARDHLTRVIFSAEAILDVPQTWECTTCFQPATRNRETSDTLKSVENPGRSFTKSHQTAFQQRRTKRESEEILATALKKLRSEQP
;
A
#
# COMPACT_ATOMS: atom_id res chain seq x y z
N MET A 1 1.70 -17.44 33.83
CA MET A 1 1.59 -17.63 32.37
C MET A 1 0.32 -16.93 31.99
N GLU A 2 0.46 -15.65 31.64
CA GLU A 2 -0.67 -14.75 31.40
C GLU A 2 -1.41 -15.20 30.14
N ASN A 3 -2.73 -15.32 30.29
CA ASN A 3 -3.64 -15.91 29.34
C ASN A 3 -3.68 -15.04 28.06
N SER A 4 -3.10 -15.50 26.95
CA SER A 4 -3.02 -14.76 25.70
C SER A 4 -3.47 -15.64 24.52
N ALA A 5 -4.15 -15.04 23.55
CA ALA A 5 -4.69 -15.72 22.39
C ALA A 5 -4.18 -15.08 21.09
N ALA A 6 -3.69 -15.90 20.16
CA ALA A 6 -3.29 -15.45 18.84
C ALA A 6 -4.50 -15.44 17.89
N VAL A 7 -4.71 -14.32 17.22
CA VAL A 7 -5.76 -14.14 16.20
C VAL A 7 -5.10 -13.90 14.85
N GLU A 8 -5.57 -14.62 13.84
CA GLU A 8 -5.07 -14.54 12.48
C GLU A 8 -5.98 -13.64 11.63
N TYR A 9 -5.36 -12.78 10.82
CA TYR A 9 -6.02 -11.93 9.85
C TYR A 9 -5.40 -12.13 8.46
N TYR A 10 -6.26 -12.18 7.45
CA TYR A 10 -5.93 -12.40 6.04
C TYR A 10 -6.32 -11.16 5.24
N CYS A 11 -5.37 -10.57 4.53
CA CYS A 11 -5.64 -9.44 3.64
C CYS A 11 -6.04 -9.93 2.24
N ALA A 12 -6.60 -9.05 1.41
CA ALA A 12 -7.03 -9.37 0.03
C ALA A 12 -5.90 -9.85 -0.92
N ARG A 13 -4.64 -9.74 -0.48
CA ARG A 13 -3.42 -10.22 -1.18
C ARG A 13 -2.86 -11.51 -0.56
N ASP A 14 -3.64 -12.18 0.29
CA ASP A 14 -3.31 -13.42 1.01
C ASP A 14 -2.11 -13.31 1.96
N HIS A 15 -1.78 -12.10 2.44
CA HIS A 15 -0.81 -11.96 3.54
C HIS A 15 -1.45 -12.31 4.88
N LEU A 16 -0.74 -13.11 5.68
CA LEU A 16 -1.12 -13.50 7.04
C LEU A 16 -0.55 -12.51 8.07
N THR A 17 -1.42 -11.94 8.90
CA THR A 17 -1.03 -11.11 10.05
C THR A 17 -1.50 -11.78 11.34
N ARG A 18 -0.57 -12.08 12.24
CA ARG A 18 -0.86 -12.68 13.56
C ARG A 18 -0.74 -11.64 14.65
N VAL A 19 -1.79 -11.47 15.43
CA VAL A 19 -1.85 -10.51 16.54
C VAL A 19 -2.19 -11.26 17.81
N ILE A 20 -1.44 -11.00 18.87
CA ILE A 20 -1.66 -11.61 20.19
C ILE A 20 -2.50 -10.63 21.01
N PHE A 21 -3.65 -11.11 21.48
CA PHE A 21 -4.54 -10.39 22.39
C PHE A 21 -4.50 -11.01 23.79
N SER A 22 -4.84 -10.22 24.80
CA SER A 22 -5.17 -10.78 26.12
C SER A 22 -6.40 -11.66 25.99
N ALA A 23 -6.40 -12.82 26.66
CA ALA A 23 -7.52 -13.75 26.60
C ALA A 23 -8.81 -13.20 27.23
N GLU A 24 -8.68 -12.25 28.16
CA GLU A 24 -9.83 -11.55 28.76
C GLU A 24 -10.51 -10.60 27.74
N ALA A 25 -9.78 -10.18 26.71
CA ALA A 25 -10.24 -9.26 25.68
C ALA A 25 -10.68 -9.97 24.38
N ILE A 26 -10.82 -11.30 24.36
CA ILE A 26 -11.19 -12.06 23.14
C ILE A 26 -12.54 -11.62 22.57
N LEU A 27 -13.48 -11.23 23.44
CA LEU A 27 -14.81 -10.74 23.05
C LEU A 27 -14.75 -9.37 22.35
N ASP A 28 -13.75 -8.54 22.67
CA ASP A 28 -13.60 -7.17 22.16
C ASP A 28 -12.57 -7.07 21.02
N VAL A 29 -12.06 -8.20 20.53
CA VAL A 29 -11.11 -8.20 19.42
C VAL A 29 -11.80 -7.63 18.16
N PRO A 30 -11.15 -6.75 17.39
CA PRO A 30 -11.74 -6.18 16.18
C PRO A 30 -11.85 -7.19 15.03
N GLN A 31 -12.89 -7.08 14.22
CA GLN A 31 -13.12 -7.96 13.05
C GLN A 31 -12.12 -7.71 11.91
N THR A 32 -11.59 -6.50 11.83
CA THR A 32 -10.59 -6.09 10.85
C THR A 32 -9.29 -5.67 11.55
N TRP A 33 -8.16 -5.94 10.90
CA TRP A 33 -6.84 -5.52 11.34
C TRP A 33 -6.03 -4.96 10.17
N GLU A 34 -4.98 -4.19 10.45
CA GLU A 34 -4.11 -3.66 9.40
C GLU A 34 -3.02 -4.68 9.04
N CYS A 35 -2.92 -5.04 7.75
CA CYS A 35 -1.86 -5.89 7.26
C CYS A 35 -0.49 -5.22 7.42
N THR A 36 0.47 -5.91 8.03
CA THR A 36 1.83 -5.39 8.24
C THR A 36 2.65 -5.26 6.94
N THR A 37 2.24 -5.94 5.87
CA THR A 37 2.96 -5.94 4.57
C THR A 37 2.43 -4.88 3.61
N CYS A 38 1.11 -4.82 3.42
CA CYS A 38 0.49 -3.94 2.42
C CYS A 38 -0.33 -2.80 3.02
N PHE A 39 -0.45 -2.74 4.34
CA PHE A 39 -1.21 -1.71 5.06
C PHE A 39 -2.67 -1.63 4.60
N GLN A 40 -3.23 -2.73 4.08
CA GLN A 40 -4.65 -2.84 3.70
C GLN A 40 -5.45 -3.53 4.81
N PRO A 41 -6.78 -3.33 4.86
CA PRO A 41 -7.62 -4.07 5.79
C PRO A 41 -7.49 -5.58 5.57
N ALA A 42 -7.31 -6.30 6.67
CA ALA A 42 -7.28 -7.75 6.75
C ALA A 42 -8.43 -8.23 7.64
N THR A 43 -9.05 -9.35 7.29
CA THR A 43 -10.19 -9.95 8.00
C THR A 43 -9.84 -11.32 8.56
N ARG A 44 -10.56 -11.76 9.59
CA ARG A 44 -10.36 -13.11 10.16
C ARG A 44 -10.78 -14.24 9.23
N ASN A 45 -11.71 -13.97 8.31
CA ASN A 45 -12.16 -14.94 7.33
C ASN A 45 -11.41 -14.76 6.00
N ARG A 46 -10.75 -15.83 5.55
CA ARG A 46 -10.02 -15.89 4.27
C ARG A 46 -10.96 -15.75 3.07
N GLU A 47 -12.16 -16.32 3.11
CA GLU A 47 -13.14 -16.21 2.01
C GLU A 47 -13.68 -14.77 1.88
N THR A 48 -13.90 -14.09 3.01
CA THR A 48 -14.30 -12.67 3.01
C THR A 48 -13.17 -11.75 2.55
N SER A 49 -11.90 -12.15 2.76
CA SER A 49 -10.75 -11.37 2.32
C SER A 49 -10.70 -11.21 0.80
N ASP A 50 -11.21 -12.17 0.04
CA ASP A 50 -11.32 -12.08 -1.42
C ASP A 50 -12.32 -11.01 -1.87
N THR A 51 -13.35 -10.74 -1.07
CA THR A 51 -14.32 -9.66 -1.36
C THR A 51 -13.77 -8.27 -1.01
N LEU A 52 -12.72 -8.18 -0.19
CA LEU A 52 -11.99 -6.92 0.08
C LEU A 52 -11.05 -6.51 -1.05
N LYS A 53 -10.96 -7.29 -2.15
CA LYS A 53 -10.08 -7.03 -3.31
C LYS A 53 -10.33 -5.71 -4.04
N SER A 54 -11.40 -4.99 -3.74
CA SER A 54 -11.80 -3.79 -4.50
C SER A 54 -11.86 -2.50 -3.70
N VAL A 55 -11.06 -2.36 -2.64
CA VAL A 55 -10.74 -1.02 -2.13
C VAL A 55 -9.24 -0.87 -2.21
N GLU A 56 -8.73 -0.59 -3.42
CA GLU A 56 -7.55 0.28 -3.50
C GLU A 56 -7.92 1.52 -2.72
N ASN A 57 -7.50 1.61 -1.46
CA ASN A 57 -7.80 2.74 -0.62
C ASN A 57 -6.89 3.87 -1.12
N PRO A 58 -7.39 4.79 -1.99
CA PRO A 58 -6.52 5.73 -2.67
C PRO A 58 -5.93 6.74 -1.67
N GLY A 59 -6.47 6.78 -0.44
CA GLY A 59 -5.98 7.59 0.67
C GLY A 59 -4.76 7.01 1.41
N ARG A 60 -4.34 5.76 1.15
CA ARG A 60 -3.21 5.12 1.86
C ARG A 60 -1.94 4.90 1.03
N SER A 61 -1.81 5.60 -0.10
CA SER A 61 -0.49 5.75 -0.74
C SER A 61 0.33 6.74 0.09
N PHE A 62 1.12 6.23 1.03
CA PHE A 62 1.92 7.04 1.97
C PHE A 62 3.07 7.82 1.32
N THR A 63 3.26 7.72 0.01
CA THR A 63 4.28 8.50 -0.69
C THR A 63 3.65 9.25 -1.85
N LYS A 64 3.70 10.58 -1.80
CA LYS A 64 3.53 11.39 -3.02
C LYS A 64 4.50 10.81 -4.06
N SER A 65 3.98 10.45 -5.23
CA SER A 65 4.85 9.94 -6.29
C SER A 65 5.86 11.02 -6.70
N HIS A 66 7.06 10.62 -7.10
CA HIS A 66 8.07 11.56 -7.61
C HIS A 66 7.53 12.37 -8.81
N GLN A 67 6.73 11.74 -9.66
CA GLN A 67 6.06 12.40 -10.77
C GLN A 67 5.13 13.53 -10.30
N THR A 68 4.33 13.29 -9.26
CA THR A 68 3.47 14.33 -8.66
C THR A 68 4.30 15.47 -8.10
N ALA A 69 5.39 15.18 -7.39
CA ALA A 69 6.29 16.19 -6.86
C ALA A 69 6.96 17.04 -7.96
N PHE A 70 7.27 16.42 -9.10
CA PHE A 70 7.82 17.08 -10.28
C PHE A 70 6.81 18.00 -10.96
N GLN A 71 5.58 17.52 -11.19
CA GLN A 71 4.50 18.26 -11.86
C GLN A 71 4.01 19.47 -11.05
N GLN A 72 4.16 19.47 -9.73
CA GLN A 72 3.85 20.64 -8.90
C GLN A 72 4.74 21.85 -9.18
N ARG A 73 5.90 21.65 -9.82
CA ARG A 73 6.90 22.71 -10.06
C ARG A 73 7.16 22.95 -11.55
N ARG A 74 6.59 22.14 -12.43
CA ARG A 74 6.82 22.21 -13.87
C ARG A 74 5.53 22.02 -14.64
N THR A 75 5.37 22.87 -15.63
CA THR A 75 4.32 22.75 -16.62
C THR A 75 4.61 21.61 -17.60
N LYS A 76 3.57 21.20 -18.33
CA LYS A 76 3.72 20.20 -19.40
C LYS A 76 4.73 20.65 -20.46
N ARG A 77 4.68 21.93 -20.87
CA ARG A 77 5.61 22.52 -21.85
C ARG A 77 7.06 22.45 -21.40
N GLU A 78 7.37 22.83 -20.15
CA GLU A 78 8.73 22.73 -19.61
C GLU A 78 9.23 21.28 -19.56
N SER A 79 8.33 20.34 -19.28
CA SER A 79 8.66 18.91 -19.27
C SER A 79 9.00 18.41 -20.68
N GLU A 80 8.28 18.87 -21.69
CA GLU A 80 8.55 18.56 -23.11
C GLU A 80 9.89 19.16 -23.58
N GLU A 81 10.24 20.36 -23.15
CA GLU A 81 11.53 21.00 -23.46
C GLU A 81 12.71 20.24 -22.84
N ILE A 82 12.57 19.79 -21.59
CA ILE A 82 13.57 18.94 -20.91
C ILE A 82 13.76 17.63 -21.68
N LEU A 83 12.67 16.98 -22.07
CA LEU A 83 12.70 15.74 -22.86
C LEU A 83 13.39 15.96 -24.21
N ALA A 84 13.02 17.02 -24.94
CA ALA A 84 13.62 17.35 -26.23
C ALA A 84 15.14 17.59 -26.11
N THR A 85 15.57 18.27 -25.04
CA THR A 85 16.99 18.51 -24.77
C THR A 85 17.74 17.21 -24.47
N ALA A 86 17.16 16.33 -23.64
CA ALA A 86 17.75 15.04 -23.33
C ALA A 86 17.86 14.15 -24.58
N LEU A 87 16.81 14.10 -25.41
CA LEU A 87 16.80 13.33 -26.66
C LEU A 87 17.83 13.85 -27.66
N LYS A 88 18.03 15.16 -27.78
CA LYS A 88 19.07 15.73 -28.63
C LYS A 88 20.46 15.26 -28.20
N LYS A 89 20.76 15.31 -26.90
CA LYS A 89 22.04 14.83 -26.35
C LYS A 89 22.27 13.35 -26.62
N LEU A 90 21.28 12.50 -26.34
CA LEU A 90 21.38 11.07 -26.59
C LEU A 90 21.63 10.77 -28.06
N ARG A 91 20.94 11.45 -28.98
CA ARG A 91 21.11 11.25 -30.42
C ARG A 91 22.44 11.76 -30.96
N SER A 92 23.03 12.80 -30.34
CA SER A 92 24.37 13.27 -30.71
C SER A 92 25.50 12.38 -30.19
N GLU A 93 25.24 11.60 -29.14
CA GLU A 93 26.20 10.65 -28.56
C GLU A 93 26.10 9.24 -29.16
N GLN A 94 25.08 8.98 -29.99
CA GLN A 94 24.96 7.73 -30.73
C GLN A 94 25.80 7.83 -32.02
N PRO A 95 26.82 6.97 -32.21
CA PRO A 95 27.63 6.94 -33.44
C PRO A 95 26.84 6.48 -34.67
#